data_AF-A0A7S2D0W8-F1
#
_entry.id   AF-A0A7S2D0W8-F1
#
_cell.length_a   1.000
_cell.length_b   1.000
_cell.length_c   1.000
_cell.angle_alpha   90.00
_cell.angle_beta   90.00
_cell.angle_gamma   90.00
#
_symmetry.space_group_name_H-M   'P 1'
#
loop_
_entity.id
_entity.type
_entity.pdbx_description
1 polymer ?
#
loop_
_entity_poly.entity_id
_entity_poly.type
_entity_poly.pdbx_seq_one_letter_code
_entity_poly.pdbx_strand_id
1 'polypeptide(L)'
;LQGRGAVVTLRPGESLFLPTHWWHHVQGGASSGHWSISVNFWFTIHKMMFEAPHPLPLHLELELARHVELLLSDVCGSAQVARLASLLRADVDGKEDGLADVVSQPARNFILYRLARILGPESVRSFVHEHFPPERYERGAVFQALKGPARGGRERA
;
A
#
# COMPACT_ATOMS: atom_id res chain seq x y z
N LEU A 1 4.79 -13.00 -3.10
CA LEU A 1 3.39 -13.23 -2.70
C LEU A 1 2.93 -14.56 -3.29
N GLN A 2 2.79 -15.61 -2.46
CA GLN A 2 2.04 -16.80 -2.86
C GLN A 2 0.55 -16.51 -2.66
N GLY A 3 -0.05 -15.77 -3.59
CA GLY A 3 -1.49 -15.47 -3.57
C GLY A 3 -2.29 -16.56 -4.29
N ARG A 4 -3.43 -16.98 -3.73
CA ARG A 4 -4.46 -17.72 -4.47
C ARG A 4 -5.41 -16.71 -5.09
N GLY A 5 -5.54 -16.72 -6.41
CA GLY A 5 -6.52 -15.91 -7.13
C GLY A 5 -7.73 -16.73 -7.54
N ALA A 6 -8.89 -16.08 -7.67
CA ALA A 6 -10.02 -16.60 -8.43
C ALA A 6 -9.96 -16.03 -9.85
N VAL A 7 -10.23 -16.86 -10.86
CA VAL A 7 -10.19 -16.45 -12.27
C VAL A 7 -11.58 -16.68 -12.87
N VAL A 8 -12.04 -15.70 -13.64
CA VAL A 8 -13.31 -15.76 -14.38
C VAL A 8 -13.12 -15.17 -15.78
N THR A 9 -13.82 -15.74 -16.76
CA THR A 9 -13.91 -15.19 -18.11
C THR A 9 -15.31 -14.67 -18.33
N LEU A 10 -15.43 -13.38 -18.61
CA LEU A 10 -16.72 -12.72 -18.83
C LEU A 10 -17.10 -12.74 -20.31
N ARG A 11 -18.38 -12.96 -20.58
CA ARG A 11 -19.01 -12.89 -21.90
C ARG A 11 -19.84 -11.61 -22.04
N PRO A 12 -20.18 -11.19 -23.28
CA PRO A 12 -21.07 -10.06 -23.49
C PRO A 12 -22.39 -10.22 -22.72
N GLY A 13 -22.74 -9.21 -21.93
CA GLY A 13 -23.95 -9.19 -21.09
C GLY A 13 -23.73 -9.67 -19.65
N GLU A 14 -22.59 -10.28 -19.33
CA GLU A 14 -22.26 -10.66 -17.96
C GLU A 14 -21.67 -9.50 -17.17
N SER A 15 -21.86 -9.52 -15.86
CA SER A 15 -21.30 -8.56 -14.92
C SER A 15 -20.50 -9.26 -13.82
N LEU A 16 -19.47 -8.58 -13.34
CA LEU A 16 -18.64 -9.04 -12.23
C LEU A 16 -18.73 -8.03 -11.10
N PHE A 17 -19.15 -8.49 -9.93
CA PHE A 17 -19.04 -7.69 -8.71
C PHE A 17 -17.60 -7.79 -8.16
N LEU A 18 -16.90 -6.66 -8.15
CA LEU A 18 -15.58 -6.53 -7.55
C LEU A 18 -15.71 -5.76 -6.23
N PRO A 19 -15.52 -6.40 -5.06
CA PRO A 19 -15.55 -5.71 -3.79
C PRO A 19 -14.42 -4.67 -3.67
N THR A 20 -14.66 -3.62 -2.88
CA THR A 20 -13.64 -2.60 -2.58
C THR A 20 -12.39 -3.24 -1.96
N HIS A 21 -11.21 -2.69 -2.30
CA HIS A 21 -9.88 -3.16 -1.86
C HIS A 21 -9.43 -4.52 -2.42
N TRP A 22 -10.20 -5.16 -3.30
CA TRP A 22 -9.75 -6.39 -3.95
C TRP A 22 -8.79 -6.07 -5.10
N TRP A 23 -7.59 -6.63 -5.02
CA TRP A 23 -6.65 -6.67 -6.12
C TRP A 23 -7.25 -7.46 -7.29
N HIS A 24 -7.19 -6.91 -8.48
CA HIS A 24 -7.68 -7.56 -9.69
C HIS A 24 -6.74 -7.26 -10.87
N HIS A 25 -6.55 -8.28 -11.71
CA HIS A 25 -5.83 -8.18 -12.96
C HIS A 25 -6.80 -8.53 -14.08
N VAL A 26 -6.92 -7.64 -15.08
CA VAL A 26 -7.84 -7.81 -16.20
C VAL A 26 -7.02 -7.96 -17.47
N GLN A 27 -7.31 -9.01 -18.23
CA GLN A 27 -6.69 -9.25 -19.52
C GLN A 27 -7.77 -9.44 -20.57
N GLY A 28 -7.67 -8.70 -21.69
CA GLY A 28 -8.51 -8.91 -22.86
C GLY A 28 -8.27 -10.30 -23.46
N GLY A 29 -9.30 -10.89 -24.07
CA GLY A 29 -9.23 -12.23 -24.66
C GLY A 29 -8.07 -12.35 -25.66
N ALA A 30 -7.07 -13.16 -25.32
CA ALA A 30 -5.81 -13.27 -26.08
C ALA A 30 -5.95 -14.02 -27.43
N SER A 31 -7.10 -14.64 -27.69
CA SER A 31 -7.22 -15.69 -28.70
C SER A 31 -7.81 -15.27 -30.05
N SER A 32 -8.18 -14.00 -30.28
CA SER A 32 -8.91 -13.66 -31.52
C SER A 32 -8.52 -12.35 -32.22
N GLY A 33 -7.48 -11.62 -31.78
CA GLY A 33 -7.09 -10.35 -32.41
C GLY A 33 -8.21 -9.29 -32.41
N HIS A 34 -9.25 -9.48 -31.59
CA HIS A 34 -10.39 -8.58 -31.46
C HIS A 34 -10.27 -7.76 -30.18
N TRP A 35 -10.85 -6.56 -30.20
CA TRP A 35 -10.91 -5.69 -29.04
C TRP A 35 -11.91 -6.22 -28.00
N SER A 36 -11.55 -6.12 -26.73
CA SER A 36 -12.47 -6.30 -25.61
C SER A 36 -12.96 -4.94 -25.12
N ILE A 37 -14.28 -4.75 -25.02
CA ILE A 37 -14.89 -3.55 -24.46
C ILE A 37 -15.62 -3.93 -23.16
N SER A 38 -15.38 -3.18 -22.10
CA SER A 38 -16.02 -3.34 -20.78
C SER A 38 -16.45 -1.98 -20.23
N VAL A 39 -17.55 -1.96 -19.48
CA VAL A 39 -18.05 -0.77 -18.77
C VAL A 39 -18.11 -1.09 -17.28
N ASN A 40 -17.53 -0.21 -16.45
CA ASN A 40 -17.50 -0.36 -15.00
C ASN A 40 -18.36 0.73 -14.35
N PHE A 41 -19.05 0.36 -13.27
CA PHE A 41 -19.82 1.28 -12.43
C PHE A 41 -19.13 1.41 -11.07
N TRP A 42 -18.66 2.61 -10.75
CA TRP A 42 -17.97 2.90 -9.51
C TRP A 42 -18.96 3.52 -8.52
N PHE A 43 -19.09 2.88 -7.36
CA PHE A 43 -19.96 3.35 -6.30
C PHE A 43 -19.11 3.80 -5.13
N THR A 44 -19.31 5.06 -4.72
CA THR A 44 -18.66 5.60 -3.54
C THR A 44 -19.38 5.13 -2.30
N ILE A 45 -18.68 4.39 -1.44
CA ILE A 45 -19.20 3.99 -0.12
C ILE A 45 -18.43 4.80 0.91
N HIS A 46 -18.97 5.95 1.30
CA HIS A 46 -18.45 6.71 2.43
C HIS A 46 -19.21 6.31 3.69
N LYS A 47 -18.69 5.32 4.41
CA LYS A 47 -19.10 5.11 5.80
C LYS A 47 -18.14 5.90 6.68
N MET A 48 -18.56 7.06 7.17
CA MET A 48 -17.86 7.65 8.31
C MET A 48 -17.97 6.66 9.46
N MET A 49 -16.84 6.08 9.84
CA MET A 49 -16.74 5.22 11.00
C MET A 49 -16.36 6.10 12.19
N PHE A 50 -17.30 6.28 13.11
CA PHE A 50 -17.04 6.98 14.37
C PHE A 50 -16.25 6.09 15.35
N GLU A 51 -16.46 4.77 15.25
CA GLU A 51 -15.76 3.75 16.02
C GLU A 51 -15.18 2.70 15.08
N ALA A 52 -13.92 2.34 15.30
CA ALA A 52 -13.26 1.31 14.52
C ALA A 52 -13.67 -0.08 15.04
N PRO A 53 -14.06 -1.02 14.16
CA PRO A 53 -14.29 -2.40 14.58
C PRO A 53 -13.00 -3.02 15.12
N HIS A 54 -13.12 -3.90 16.11
CA HIS A 54 -11.99 -4.59 16.71
C HIS A 54 -12.20 -6.11 16.70
N PRO A 55 -11.26 -6.92 16.16
CA PRO A 55 -10.02 -6.49 15.50
C PRO A 55 -10.29 -5.72 14.19
N LEU A 56 -9.34 -4.88 13.77
CA LEU A 56 -9.49 -4.08 12.55
C LEU A 56 -9.41 -5.01 11.32
N PRO A 57 -10.41 -5.04 10.43
CA PRO A 57 -10.33 -5.82 9.20
C PRO A 57 -9.15 -5.40 8.32
N LEU A 58 -8.50 -6.37 7.65
CA LEU A 58 -7.31 -6.12 6.81
C LEU A 58 -7.49 -5.01 5.77
N HIS A 59 -8.66 -4.90 5.16
CA HIS A 59 -8.91 -3.83 4.19
C HIS A 59 -8.95 -2.44 4.85
N LEU A 60 -9.40 -2.34 6.10
CA LEU A 60 -9.37 -1.11 6.87
C LEU A 60 -7.98 -0.80 7.44
N GLU A 61 -7.17 -1.83 7.74
CA GLU A 61 -5.75 -1.66 8.08
C GLU A 61 -4.97 -1.08 6.89
N LEU A 62 -5.20 -1.61 5.68
CA LEU A 62 -4.61 -1.06 4.45
C LEU A 62 -5.05 0.39 4.19
N GLU A 63 -6.33 0.72 4.40
CA GLU A 63 -6.79 2.10 4.30
C GLU A 63 -6.20 3.00 5.37
N LEU A 64 -6.04 2.52 6.61
CA LEU A 64 -5.38 3.27 7.68
C LEU A 64 -3.92 3.56 7.31
N ALA A 65 -3.20 2.58 6.74
CA ALA A 65 -1.84 2.78 6.25
C ALA A 65 -1.78 3.82 5.12
N ARG A 66 -2.74 3.79 4.17
CA ARG A 66 -2.84 4.83 3.13
C ARG A 66 -3.09 6.22 3.72
N HIS A 67 -3.96 6.35 4.71
CA HIS A 67 -4.22 7.64 5.36
C HIS A 67 -2.99 8.19 6.08
N VAL A 68 -2.22 7.34 6.75
CA VAL A 68 -0.95 7.73 7.38
C VAL A 68 0.06 8.19 6.32
N GLU A 69 0.19 7.45 5.22
CA GLU A 69 1.06 7.83 4.09
C GLU A 69 0.66 9.18 3.47
N LEU A 70 -0.64 9.38 3.23
CA LEU A 70 -1.19 10.64 2.71
C LEU A 70 -0.92 11.79 3.68
N LEU A 71 -1.17 11.61 4.98
CA LEU A 71 -0.89 12.63 5.99
C LEU A 71 0.59 13.02 6.01
N LEU A 72 1.51 12.06 5.95
CA LEU A 72 2.94 12.34 5.88
C LEU A 72 3.31 13.08 4.59
N SER A 73 2.75 12.64 3.45
CA SER A 73 2.97 13.29 2.15
C SER A 73 2.47 14.73 2.14
N ASP A 74 1.31 15.00 2.74
CA ASP A 74 0.68 16.32 2.77
C ASP A 74 1.43 17.27 3.71
N VAL A 75 1.86 16.80 4.89
CA VAL A 75 2.53 17.64 5.89
C VAL A 75 4.01 17.87 5.57
N CYS A 76 4.70 16.85 5.06
CA CYS A 76 6.15 16.88 4.91
C CYS A 76 6.63 16.81 3.45
N GLY A 77 5.72 16.63 2.49
CA GLY A 77 6.03 16.47 1.08
C GLY A 77 6.29 15.03 0.67
N SER A 78 5.81 14.64 -0.51
CA SER A 78 5.91 13.28 -1.04
C SER A 78 7.34 12.75 -1.18
N ALA A 79 8.32 13.63 -1.42
CA ALA A 79 9.74 13.28 -1.51
C ALA A 79 10.32 12.76 -0.18
N GLN A 80 9.69 13.10 0.96
CA GLN A 80 10.18 12.74 2.29
C GLN A 80 9.60 11.43 2.82
N VAL A 81 8.57 10.88 2.19
CA VAL A 81 7.81 9.72 2.72
C VAL A 81 8.72 8.51 3.01
N ALA A 82 9.70 8.22 2.15
CA ALA A 82 10.66 7.12 2.37
C ALA A 82 11.46 7.31 3.67
N ARG A 83 12.02 8.51 3.87
CA ARG A 83 12.75 8.88 5.10
C ARG A 83 11.83 8.81 6.32
N LEU A 84 10.60 9.29 6.20
CA LEU A 84 9.63 9.32 7.30
C LEU A 84 9.15 7.92 7.70
N ALA A 85 9.03 6.98 6.74
CA ALA A 85 8.77 5.58 7.02
C ALA A 85 9.90 4.95 7.85
N SER A 86 11.16 5.24 7.53
CA SER A 86 12.31 4.82 8.33
C SER A 86 12.28 5.39 9.75
N LEU A 87 11.93 6.67 9.90
CA LEU A 87 11.83 7.33 11.20
C LEU A 87 10.69 6.76 12.04
N LEU A 88 9.51 6.51 11.45
CA LEU A 88 8.41 5.84 12.17
C LEU A 88 8.81 4.47 12.69
N ARG A 89 9.59 3.69 11.92
CA ARG A 89 10.16 2.42 12.37
C ARG A 89 11.15 2.60 13.51
N ALA A 90 12.04 3.59 13.42
CA ALA A 90 12.98 3.90 14.50
C ALA A 90 12.25 4.31 15.79
N ASP A 91 11.19 5.11 15.68
CA ASP A 91 10.36 5.57 16.79
C ASP A 91 9.71 4.38 17.53
N VAL A 92 9.13 3.40 16.82
CA VAL A 92 8.53 2.21 17.45
C VAL A 92 9.55 1.18 17.94
N ASP A 93 10.78 1.24 17.44
CA ASP A 93 11.90 0.41 17.90
C ASP A 93 12.62 1.02 19.12
N GLY A 94 12.29 2.25 19.52
CA GLY A 94 12.97 2.96 20.59
C GLY A 94 14.40 3.37 20.24
N LYS A 95 14.72 3.48 18.94
CA LYS A 95 16.03 3.95 18.48
C LYS A 95 15.99 5.48 18.40
N GLU A 96 16.66 6.14 19.34
CA GLU A 96 16.87 7.58 19.29
C GLU A 96 17.88 7.92 18.19
N ASP A 97 17.39 8.19 16.97
CA ASP A 97 18.20 8.91 15.99
C ASP A 97 18.14 10.40 16.34
N GLY A 98 19.11 10.82 17.15
CA GLY A 98 19.22 12.13 17.80
C GLY A 98 19.47 13.34 16.90
N LEU A 99 18.80 13.45 15.76
CA LEU A 99 18.64 14.76 15.10
C LEU A 99 17.18 15.20 15.13
N ALA A 100 16.99 16.34 15.79
CA ALA A 100 15.76 17.09 15.93
C ALA A 100 15.08 17.36 14.58
N ASP A 101 14.36 16.37 14.06
CA ASP A 101 13.41 16.57 12.99
C ASP A 101 12.15 17.23 13.55
N VAL A 102 12.30 18.51 13.92
CA VAL A 102 11.24 19.36 14.49
C VAL A 102 10.07 19.48 13.52
N VAL A 103 10.33 19.34 12.21
CA VAL A 103 9.31 19.51 11.17
C VAL A 103 8.38 18.30 11.13
N SER A 104 8.92 17.07 11.14
CA SER A 104 8.09 15.87 10.98
C SER A 104 7.69 15.21 12.30
N GLN A 105 8.41 15.47 13.40
CA GLN A 105 8.14 14.87 14.70
C GLN A 105 6.68 15.07 15.19
N PRO A 106 6.05 16.25 15.07
CA PRO A 106 4.64 16.41 15.46
C PRO A 106 3.70 15.48 14.69
N ALA A 107 3.92 15.30 13.39
CA ALA A 107 3.12 14.42 12.57
C ALA A 107 3.32 12.95 12.96
N ARG A 108 4.56 12.51 13.16
CA ARG A 108 4.87 11.14 13.60
C ARG A 108 4.28 10.82 14.97
N ASN A 109 4.43 11.73 15.95
CA ASN A 109 3.83 11.58 17.27
C ASN A 109 2.30 11.47 17.20
N PHE A 110 1.66 12.32 16.38
CA PHE A 110 0.21 12.26 16.15
C PHE A 110 -0.20 10.91 15.55
N ILE A 111 0.52 10.44 14.53
CA ILE A 111 0.27 9.14 13.89
C ILE A 111 0.36 8.02 14.90
N LEU A 112 1.48 7.91 15.64
CA LEU A 112 1.69 6.83 16.60
C LEU A 112 0.65 6.84 17.72
N TYR A 113 0.29 8.02 18.24
CA TYR A 113 -0.78 8.18 19.21
C TYR A 113 -2.13 7.69 18.66
N ARG A 114 -2.48 8.06 17.42
CA ARG A 114 -3.74 7.64 16.79
C ARG A 114 -3.75 6.15 16.48
N LEU A 115 -2.65 5.58 16.02
CA LEU A 115 -2.50 4.14 15.81
C LEU A 115 -2.68 3.36 17.11
N ALA A 116 -2.05 3.80 18.21
CA ALA A 116 -2.20 3.16 19.52
C ALA A 116 -3.67 3.18 20.00
N ARG A 117 -4.42 4.24 19.69
CA ARG A 117 -5.85 4.33 20.04
C ARG A 117 -6.76 3.46 19.18
N ILE A 118 -6.40 3.20 17.92
CA ILE A 118 -7.23 2.43 16.99
C ILE A 118 -6.90 0.93 17.07
N LEU A 119 -5.62 0.58 17.12
CA LEU A 119 -5.11 -0.79 17.03
C LEU A 119 -4.74 -1.38 18.40
N GLY A 120 -4.62 -0.55 19.43
CA GLY A 120 -3.97 -0.90 20.70
C GLY A 120 -2.45 -0.71 20.64
N PRO A 121 -1.79 -0.39 21.77
CA PRO A 121 -0.35 -0.08 21.81
C PRO A 121 0.52 -1.25 21.33
N GLU A 122 0.15 -2.48 21.68
CA GLU A 122 0.89 -3.70 21.32
C GLU A 122 0.94 -3.95 19.79
N SER A 123 -0.08 -3.49 19.07
CA SER A 123 -0.22 -3.72 17.63
C SER A 123 0.52 -2.69 16.78
N VAL A 124 0.85 -1.51 17.34
CA VAL A 124 1.45 -0.38 16.59
C VAL A 124 2.77 -0.79 15.95
N ARG A 125 3.61 -1.50 16.69
CA ARG A 125 4.92 -1.94 16.20
C ARG A 125 4.76 -2.84 14.97
N SER A 126 3.94 -3.88 15.07
CA SER A 126 3.68 -4.80 13.96
C SER A 126 3.14 -4.07 12.74
N PHE A 127 2.16 -3.19 12.94
CA PHE A 127 1.55 -2.39 11.88
C PHE A 127 2.58 -1.51 11.14
N VAL A 128 3.43 -0.80 11.88
CA VAL A 128 4.47 0.06 11.29
C VAL A 128 5.48 -0.78 10.52
N HIS A 129 5.90 -1.94 11.04
CA HIS A 129 6.82 -2.82 10.33
C HIS A 129 6.23 -3.40 9.04
N GLU A 130 4.95 -3.75 9.05
CA GLU A 130 4.27 -4.36 7.90
C GLU A 130 3.99 -3.35 6.79
N HIS A 131 3.46 -2.17 7.14
CA HIS A 131 2.94 -1.23 6.14
C HIS A 131 3.89 -0.11 5.74
N PHE A 132 4.92 0.18 6.54
CA PHE A 132 5.91 1.23 6.28
C PHE A 132 7.36 0.71 6.12
N PRO A 133 7.61 -0.32 5.29
CA PRO A 133 8.97 -0.65 4.88
C PRO A 133 9.53 0.48 4.00
N PRO A 134 10.70 1.09 4.31
CA PRO A 134 11.29 2.18 3.52
C PRO A 134 11.49 1.80 2.06
N GLU A 135 11.79 0.52 1.80
CA GLU A 135 12.04 -0.06 0.49
C GLU A 135 10.82 0.04 -0.44
N ARG A 136 9.61 0.15 0.12
CA ARG A 136 8.37 0.39 -0.65
C ARG A 136 8.37 1.75 -1.35
N TYR A 137 9.08 2.73 -0.79
CA TYR A 137 9.06 4.12 -1.22
C TYR A 137 10.29 4.52 -2.05
N GLU A 138 11.34 3.71 -2.03
CA GLU A 138 12.53 3.93 -2.85
C GLU A 138 12.20 3.75 -4.33
N ARG A 139 12.47 4.79 -5.13
CA ARG A 139 12.33 4.72 -6.60
C ARG A 139 13.20 3.60 -7.15
N GLY A 140 12.57 2.51 -7.58
CA GLY A 140 13.23 1.45 -8.32
C GLY A 140 13.07 0.05 -7.73
N ALA A 141 12.62 -0.14 -6.49
CA ALA A 141 12.54 -1.49 -5.91
C ALA A 141 11.62 -2.43 -6.72
N VAL A 142 10.47 -1.92 -7.18
CA VAL A 142 9.52 -2.70 -8.01
C VAL A 142 10.07 -2.97 -9.42
N PHE A 143 10.73 -1.99 -10.05
CA PHE A 143 11.25 -2.14 -11.42
C PHE A 143 12.59 -2.89 -11.48
N GLN A 144 13.42 -2.83 -10.45
CA GLN A 144 14.66 -3.59 -10.31
C GLN A 144 14.36 -5.07 -10.03
N ALA A 145 13.35 -5.38 -9.21
CA ALA A 145 12.90 -6.75 -8.98
C ALA A 145 12.31 -7.43 -10.23
N LEU A 146 11.72 -6.64 -11.14
CA LEU A 146 11.19 -7.13 -12.43
C LEU A 146 12.27 -7.27 -13.52
N LYS A 147 13.42 -6.60 -13.38
CA LYS A 147 14.61 -6.84 -14.20
C LYS A 147 15.34 -8.05 -13.65
N GLY A 148 14.90 -9.25 -14.05
CA GLY A 148 15.69 -10.48 -13.85
C GLY A 148 17.14 -10.33 -14.38
N PRO A 149 18.06 -11.23 -14.00
CA PRO A 149 19.47 -11.11 -14.36
C PRO A 149 19.60 -10.92 -15.87
N ALA A 150 20.28 -9.84 -16.28
CA ALA A 150 20.52 -9.51 -17.66
C ALA A 150 21.09 -10.76 -18.36
N ARG A 151 20.32 -11.33 -19.32
CA ARG A 151 20.83 -12.39 -20.17
C ARG A 151 22.04 -11.83 -20.91
N GLY A 152 23.23 -12.31 -20.54
CA GLY A 152 24.49 -11.91 -21.12
C GLY A 152 24.41 -11.90 -22.64
N GLY A 153 24.79 -10.77 -23.23
CA GLY A 153 24.89 -10.63 -24.67
C GLY A 153 25.83 -11.69 -25.21
N ARG A 154 25.35 -12.50 -26.17
CA ARG A 154 26.24 -13.22 -27.06
C ARG A 154 26.93 -12.19 -27.94
N GLU A 155 28.22 -12.00 -27.71
CA GLU A 155 29.14 -11.50 -28.72
C GLU A 155 28.96 -12.34 -29.99
N ARG A 156 28.62 -11.67 -31.09
CA ARG A 156 28.78 -12.23 -32.43
C ARG A 156 30.19 -11.85 -32.87
N ALA A 157 31.07 -12.83 -32.90
CA ALA A 157 32.22 -12.85 -33.80
C ALA A 157 31.76 -13.19 -35.22
#